data_AF-A0A6B3I1V8-F1
#
_entry.id   AF-A0A6B3I1V8-F1
#
_cell.length_a   1.000
_cell.length_b   1.000
_cell.length_c   1.000
_cell.angle_alpha   90.00
_cell.angle_beta   90.00
_cell.angle_gamma   90.00
#
_symmetry.space_group_name_H-M   'P 1'
#
loop_
_entity.id
_entity.type
_entity.pdbx_description
1 polymer ?
#
loop_
_entity_poly.entity_id
_entity_poly.type
_entity_poly.pdbx_seq_one_letter_code
_entity_poly.pdbx_strand_id
1 'polypeptide(L)' 'ATLLAFTGTPISEADRNTREVFGDYIDTYDLKRAADDGATVKVYHESRVVQLVLDHDVDPTTIDTEADRITDGLDDT' A
#
# COMPACT_ATOMS: atom_id res chain seq x y z
N ALA A 1 -15.03 -4.91 -30.88
CA ALA A 1 -15.55 -4.64 -29.52
C ALA A 1 -14.79 -3.45 -28.97
N THR A 2 -15.45 -2.55 -28.22
CA THR A 2 -14.82 -1.39 -27.57
C THR A 2 -14.84 -1.62 -26.07
N LEU A 3 -13.71 -1.37 -25.39
CA LEU A 3 -13.53 -1.57 -23.96
C LEU A 3 -13.48 -0.21 -23.26
N LEU A 4 -14.28 -0.03 -22.20
CA LEU A 4 -14.31 1.19 -21.39
C LEU A 4 -14.09 0.78 -19.93
N ALA A 5 -13.21 1.49 -19.22
CA ALA A 5 -12.94 1.24 -17.81
C ALA A 5 -12.94 2.53 -16.99
N PHE A 6 -13.32 2.39 -15.71
CA PHE A 6 -13.25 3.42 -14.69
C PHE A 6 -12.36 2.90 -13.57
N THR A 7 -11.43 3.73 -13.09
CA THR A 7 -10.60 3.39 -11.93
C THR A 7 -10.28 4.64 -11.13
N GLY A 8 -10.29 4.54 -9.80
CA GLY A 8 -9.84 5.60 -8.90
C GLY A 8 -8.34 5.56 -8.61
N THR A 9 -7.69 4.42 -8.87
CA THR A 9 -6.27 4.18 -8.60
C THR A 9 -5.66 3.42 -9.78
N PRO A 10 -5.32 4.11 -10.88
CA PRO A 10 -4.68 3.46 -12.01
C PRO A 10 -3.31 2.90 -11.61
N ILE A 11 -2.98 1.70 -12.10
CA ILE A 11 -1.70 1.05 -11.85
C ILE A 11 -0.71 1.37 -12.97
N SER A 12 0.55 1.54 -12.59
CA SER A 12 1.67 1.87 -13.49
C SER A 12 2.93 1.12 -13.05
N GLU A 13 2.78 -0.16 -12.75
CA GLU A 13 3.87 -1.07 -12.40
C GLU A 13 4.48 -1.68 -13.65
N ALA A 14 5.74 -2.14 -13.57
CA ALA A 14 6.46 -2.68 -14.73
C ALA A 14 5.71 -3.82 -15.44
N ASP A 15 5.05 -4.69 -14.66
CA ASP A 15 4.31 -5.83 -15.17
C ASP A 15 2.80 -5.57 -15.31
N ARG A 16 2.31 -4.41 -14.84
CA ARG A 16 0.87 -4.10 -14.80
C ARG A 16 0.60 -2.62 -15.03
N ASN A 17 0.06 -2.31 -16.21
CA ASN A 17 -0.22 -0.93 -16.62
C ASN A 17 -1.67 -0.77 -17.11
N THR A 18 -2.45 0.08 -16.42
CA THR A 18 -3.84 0.35 -16.82
C THR A 18 -3.93 0.98 -18.22
N ARG A 19 -2.99 1.85 -18.59
CA ARG A 19 -3.03 2.57 -19.87
C ARG A 19 -2.69 1.67 -21.06
N GLU A 20 -1.82 0.67 -20.88
CA GLU A 20 -1.51 -0.28 -21.94
C GLU A 20 -2.70 -1.15 -22.33
N VAL A 21 -3.62 -1.41 -21.37
CA VAL A 21 -4.81 -2.24 -21.60
C VAL A 21 -5.99 -1.44 -22.16
N PHE A 22 -6.22 -0.23 -21.64
CA PHE A 22 -7.43 0.55 -21.93
C PHE A 22 -7.19 1.79 -22.80
N GLY A 23 -5.93 2.14 -23.05
CA GLY A 23 -5.54 3.34 -23.78
C GLY A 23 -5.48 4.59 -22.90
N ASP A 24 -5.55 5.74 -23.55
CA ASP A 24 -5.45 7.05 -22.91
C ASP A 24 -6.70 7.40 -22.10
N TYR A 25 -6.52 8.27 -21.11
CA TYR A 25 -7.65 8.77 -20.33
C TYR A 25 -8.53 9.69 -21.17
N ILE A 26 -9.84 9.42 -21.14
CA ILE A 26 -10.85 10.30 -21.73
C ILE A 26 -11.09 11.51 -20.82
N ASP A 27 -11.16 11.27 -19.50
CA ASP A 27 -11.29 12.30 -18.46
C ASP A 27 -10.67 11.80 -17.16
N THR A 28 -10.20 12.73 -16.33
CA THR A 28 -9.68 12.43 -14.99
C THR A 28 -10.38 13.31 -13.96
N TYR A 29 -11.01 12.67 -12.99
CA TYR A 29 -11.58 13.30 -11.82
C TYR A 29 -10.81 12.83 -10.57
N ASP A 30 -9.89 13.67 -10.09
CA ASP A 30 -9.01 13.32 -8.98
C ASP A 30 -9.65 13.61 -7.60
N LEU A 31 -9.03 13.06 -6.56
CA LEU A 31 -9.45 13.26 -5.17
C LEU A 31 -9.41 14.73 -4.73
N LYS A 32 -8.52 15.55 -5.33
CA LYS A 32 -8.39 16.97 -4.98
C LYS A 32 -9.61 17.74 -5.46
N ARG A 33 -9.98 17.61 -6.73
CA ARG A 33 -11.15 18.23 -7.32
C ARG A 33 -12.43 17.81 -6.59
N ALA A 34 -12.51 16.52 -6.20
CA ALA A 34 -13.62 15.99 -5.41
C ALA A 34 -13.71 16.57 -3.98
N ALA A 35 -12.57 16.90 -3.37
CA ALA A 35 -12.55 17.55 -2.06
C ALA A 35 -12.87 19.06 -2.18
N ASP A 36 -12.44 19.71 -3.26
CA ASP A 36 -12.63 21.14 -3.51
C ASP A 36 -14.10 21.47 -3.84
N ASP A 37 -14.80 20.60 -4.57
CA ASP A 37 -16.24 20.76 -4.91
C ASP A 37 -17.19 20.18 -3.84
N GLY A 38 -16.65 19.56 -2.79
CA GLY A 38 -17.42 18.99 -1.69
C GLY A 38 -18.10 17.65 -2.02
N ALA A 39 -17.77 17.00 -3.14
CA ALA A 39 -18.22 15.65 -3.45
C ALA A 39 -17.63 14.60 -2.48
N THR A 40 -16.44 14.87 -1.90
CA THR A 40 -15.81 14.02 -0.87
C THR A 40 -15.42 14.82 0.37
N VAL A 41 -15.21 14.10 1.48
CA VAL A 41 -14.69 14.67 2.73
C VAL A 41 -13.17 14.60 2.77
N LYS A 42 -12.52 15.58 3.41
CA LYS A 42 -11.07 15.60 3.58
C LYS A 42 -10.61 14.46 4.49
N VAL A 43 -9.61 13.72 4.04
CA VAL A 43 -8.96 12.64 4.81
C VAL A 43 -7.69 13.17 5.45
N TYR A 44 -7.58 13.03 6.77
CA TYR A 44 -6.38 13.35 7.53
C TYR A 44 -5.73 12.04 7.98
N HIS A 45 -4.47 11.84 7.60
CA HIS A 45 -3.69 10.69 8.05
C HIS A 45 -2.62 11.16 9.04
N GLU A 46 -2.73 10.70 10.27
CA GLU A 46 -1.70 10.89 11.28
C GLU A 46 -0.83 9.64 11.33
N SER A 47 0.45 9.77 10.97
CA SER A 47 1.39 8.67 11.16
C SER A 47 1.60 8.45 12.66
N ARG A 48 1.15 7.29 13.15
CA ARG A 48 1.40 6.85 14.52
C ARG A 48 2.56 5.87 14.50
N VAL A 49 3.74 6.34 14.88
CA VAL A 49 4.87 5.47 15.18
C VAL A 49 4.82 5.15 16.66
N VAL A 50 4.42 3.92 16.99
CA VAL A 50 4.53 3.42 18.37
C VAL A 50 6.01 3.09 18.59
N GLN A 51 6.63 3.69 19.60
CA GLN A 51 7.96 3.26 20.02
C GLN A 51 7.81 1.94 20.78
N LEU A 52 8.26 0.84 20.18
CA LEU A 52 8.40 -0.41 20.89
C LEU A 52 9.73 -0.37 21.66
N VAL A 53 9.65 -0.59 22.97
CA VAL A 53 10.81 -0.75 23.84
C VAL A 53 10.71 -2.15 24.44
N LEU A 54 11.81 -2.89 24.43
CA LEU A 54 11.88 -4.18 25.11
C LEU A 54 11.88 -3.94 26.62
N ASP A 55 11.18 -4.79 27.36
CA ASP A 55 11.26 -4.78 28.81
C ASP A 55 12.71 -5.08 29.25
N HIS A 56 13.13 -4.49 30.38
CA HIS A 56 14.52 -4.57 30.86
C HIS A 56 15.04 -6.01 31.02
N ASP A 57 14.14 -6.95 31.31
CA ASP A 57 14.48 -8.35 31.59
C ASP A 57 14.44 -9.23 30.33
N VAL A 58 14.17 -8.65 29.15
CA VAL A 58 14.11 -9.36 27.88
C VAL A 58 15.44 -9.22 27.15
N ASP A 59 16.12 -10.34 26.95
CA ASP A 59 17.32 -10.43 26.13
C ASP A 59 16.94 -10.46 24.63
N PRO A 60 17.36 -9.46 23.82
CA PRO A 60 17.08 -9.42 22.39
C PRO A 60 17.53 -10.68 21.64
N THR A 61 18.64 -11.28 22.07
CA THR A 61 19.23 -12.45 21.37
C THR A 61 18.34 -13.69 21.43
N THR A 62 17.50 -13.79 22.48
CA THR A 62 16.53 -14.88 22.62
C THR A 62 15.40 -14.72 21.60
N ILE A 63 14.96 -13.48 21.35
CA ILE A 63 13.93 -13.18 20.35
C ILE A 63 14.47 -13.52 18.96
N ASP A 64 15.69 -13.10 18.64
CA ASP A 64 16.32 -13.37 17.34
C ASP A 64 16.44 -14.89 17.11
N THR A 65 16.90 -15.64 18.12
CA THR A 65 17.03 -17.10 18.04
C THR A 65 15.68 -17.79 17.80
N GLU A 66 14.63 -17.36 18.50
CA GLU A 66 13.28 -17.92 18.31
C GLU A 66 12.67 -17.54 16.98
N ALA A 67 12.93 -16.33 16.48
CA ALA A 67 12.52 -15.89 15.15
C ALA A 67 13.15 -16.79 14.08
N ASP A 68 14.47 -16.94 14.10
CA ASP A 68 15.22 -17.79 13.16
C ASP A 68 14.69 -19.24 13.18
N ARG A 69 14.45 -19.78 14.37
CA ARG A 69 13.91 -21.15 14.55
C ARG A 69 12.52 -21.33 13.92
N ILE A 70 11.66 -20.31 14.00
CA ILE A 70 10.30 -20.37 13.45
C ILE A 70 10.30 -20.15 11.93
N THR A 71 11.24 -19.35 11.41
CA THR A 71 11.37 -19.07 9.98
C THR A 71 12.25 -20.05 9.23
N ASP A 72 12.91 -20.98 9.93
CA ASP A 72 13.74 -22.02 9.34
C ASP A 72 12.95 -22.83 8.29
N GLY A 73 13.42 -22.81 7.03
CA GLY A 73 12.78 -23.45 5.89
C GLY A 73 11.72 -22.63 5.13
N LEU A 74 11.45 -21.38 5.52
CA LEU A 74 10.60 -20.45 4.75
C LEU A 74 11.36 -19.69 3.65
N ASP A 75 12.69 -19.64 3.72
CA ASP A 75 13.54 -18.93 2.75
C ASP A 75 13.74 -19.68 1.41
N ASP A 76 13.26 -20.94 1.31
CA ASP A 76 13.50 -21.83 0.15
C ASP A 76 12.31 -21.95 -0.84
N THR A 77 11.41 -20.95 -0.92
CA THR A 77 10.36 -20.89 -1.96
C THR A 77 10.27 -19.54 -2.67
#